data_AF-A0A7Z9ZZ37-F1
#
_entry.id   AF-A0A7Z9ZZ37-F1
#
_cell.length_a   1.000
_cell.length_b   1.000
_cell.length_c   1.000
_cell.angle_alpha   90.00
_cell.angle_beta   90.00
_cell.angle_gamma   90.00
#
_symmetry.space_group_name_H-M   'P 1'
#
loop_
_entity.id
_entity.type
_entity.pdbx_description
1 polymer ?
#
loop_
_entity_poly.entity_id
_entity_poly.type
_entity_poly.pdbx_seq_one_letter_code
_entity_poly.pdbx_strand_id
1 'polypeptide(L)'
;MREVLFPLFRRIVDWGLVPSKGEVLSSMPVAYKASVDDVEWVRDPEGFRVRRGLRNLFEVAYGWHYFNEMVPNFAGRQVVPVLPSLASEEEVPEFPLLLLPSDVESKEQVRDAFKRAYEGREVPKGSAFCVEVGGRIFACNPWENWDKPSWCEVSLGEPFVSLRLELPVHSWAVGKKEGEKLLLHLSGREERRTRLRIEAQVPMRVKVRYRDGREEEREGRVVELEIEHKLGWCDIIAKPRERAM
;
A
#
# COMPACT_ATOMS: atom_id res chain seq x y z
N MET A 1 10.18 -18.05 -9.03
CA MET A 1 10.48 -17.99 -7.58
C MET A 1 11.76 -17.19 -7.28
N ARG A 2 12.94 -17.60 -7.78
CA ARG A 2 14.23 -16.92 -7.50
C ARG A 2 14.33 -15.48 -7.98
N GLU A 3 13.64 -15.12 -9.05
CA GLU A 3 13.81 -13.81 -9.70
C GLU A 3 12.96 -12.69 -9.12
N VAL A 4 11.93 -13.05 -8.33
CA VAL A 4 10.98 -12.09 -7.74
C VAL A 4 11.04 -12.17 -6.21
N LEU A 5 10.88 -13.37 -5.63
CA LEU A 5 10.79 -13.51 -4.17
C LEU A 5 12.12 -13.22 -3.48
N PHE A 6 13.22 -13.81 -3.92
CA PHE A 6 14.52 -13.64 -3.24
C PHE A 6 15.01 -12.17 -3.21
N PRO A 7 14.96 -11.42 -4.32
CA PRO A 7 15.26 -9.99 -4.30
C PRO A 7 14.38 -9.21 -3.33
N LEU A 8 13.07 -9.46 -3.36
CA LEU A 8 12.13 -8.82 -2.44
C LEU A 8 12.46 -9.15 -0.97
N PHE A 9 12.63 -10.43 -0.61
CA PHE A 9 13.00 -10.83 0.75
C PHE A 9 14.29 -10.19 1.21
N ARG A 10 15.31 -10.16 0.34
CA ARG A 10 16.57 -9.49 0.63
C ARG A 10 16.35 -8.01 0.94
N ARG A 11 15.51 -7.31 0.17
CA ARG A 11 15.18 -5.89 0.41
C ARG A 11 14.36 -5.68 1.68
N ILE A 12 13.43 -6.59 1.98
CA ILE A 12 12.68 -6.58 3.24
C ILE A 12 13.64 -6.60 4.45
N VAL A 13 14.67 -7.45 4.39
CA VAL A 13 15.69 -7.54 5.44
C VAL A 13 16.66 -6.36 5.40
N ASP A 14 17.34 -6.14 4.28
CA ASP A 14 18.41 -5.13 4.13
C ASP A 14 17.89 -3.70 4.41
N TRP A 15 16.63 -3.41 4.06
CA TRP A 15 16.02 -2.09 4.26
C TRP A 15 15.06 -2.06 5.44
N GLY A 16 14.89 -3.14 6.21
CA GLY A 16 13.97 -3.16 7.36
C GLY A 16 12.53 -2.76 7.00
N LEU A 17 11.99 -3.35 5.93
CA LEU A 17 10.65 -3.03 5.41
C LEU A 17 9.51 -3.67 6.21
N VAL A 18 9.81 -4.41 7.29
CA VAL A 18 8.78 -4.89 8.22
C VAL A 18 8.51 -3.78 9.24
N PRO A 19 7.31 -3.20 9.30
CA PRO A 19 6.96 -2.24 10.34
C PRO A 19 6.82 -2.92 11.70
N SER A 20 7.10 -2.18 12.77
CA SER A 20 6.84 -2.61 14.13
C SER A 20 5.34 -2.64 14.45
N LYS A 21 4.97 -3.37 15.52
CA LYS A 21 3.58 -3.39 16.03
C LYS A 21 3.05 -1.97 16.29
N GLY A 22 3.87 -1.10 16.90
CA GLY A 22 3.47 0.27 17.21
C GLY A 22 3.21 1.12 15.97
N GLU A 23 4.06 1.01 14.94
CA GLU A 23 3.87 1.71 13.65
C GLU A 23 2.60 1.23 12.95
N VAL A 24 2.35 -0.08 12.95
CA VAL A 24 1.13 -0.66 12.38
C VAL A 24 -0.11 -0.11 13.08
N LEU A 25 -0.17 -0.20 14.41
CA LEU A 25 -1.32 0.30 15.18
C LEU A 25 -1.54 1.80 15.00
N SER A 26 -0.47 2.60 14.97
CA SER A 26 -0.57 4.06 14.77
C SER A 26 -1.08 4.44 13.38
N SER A 27 -0.80 3.60 12.37
CA SER A 27 -1.27 3.81 10.99
C SER A 27 -2.71 3.36 10.76
N MET A 28 -3.32 2.62 11.69
CA MET A 28 -4.64 2.00 11.55
C MET A 28 -5.69 2.78 12.36
N PRO A 29 -6.45 3.70 11.75
CA PRO A 29 -7.48 4.43 12.48
C PRO A 29 -8.73 3.61 12.81
N VAL A 30 -8.94 2.49 12.12
CA VAL A 30 -10.17 1.71 12.19
C VAL A 30 -9.85 0.27 12.52
N ALA A 31 -10.58 -0.32 13.46
CA ALA A 31 -10.66 -1.76 13.67
C ALA A 31 -12.12 -2.22 13.67
N TYR A 32 -12.35 -3.52 13.48
CA TYR A 32 -13.68 -4.12 13.61
C TYR A 32 -13.65 -5.19 14.69
N LYS A 33 -14.53 -5.10 15.69
CA LYS A 33 -14.73 -6.16 16.70
C LYS A 33 -15.82 -7.12 16.19
N ALA A 34 -15.42 -8.33 15.87
CA ALA A 34 -16.34 -9.35 15.38
C ALA A 34 -17.33 -9.79 16.46
N SER A 35 -18.49 -10.27 16.02
CA SER A 35 -19.45 -11.03 16.82
C SER A 35 -19.29 -12.53 16.61
N VAL A 36 -19.90 -13.33 17.48
CA VAL A 36 -19.94 -14.79 17.31
C VAL A 36 -20.59 -15.18 15.98
N ASP A 37 -21.60 -14.42 15.53
CA ASP A 37 -22.31 -14.66 14.28
C ASP A 37 -21.46 -14.37 13.03
N ASP A 38 -20.33 -13.67 13.17
CA ASP A 38 -19.42 -13.38 12.06
C ASP A 38 -18.49 -14.57 11.74
N VAL A 39 -18.50 -15.61 12.57
CA VAL A 39 -17.67 -16.83 12.42
C VAL A 39 -18.27 -17.81 11.40
N GLU A 40 -19.53 -17.65 11.01
CA GLU A 40 -20.16 -18.54 10.02
C GLU A 40 -19.69 -18.24 8.59
N TRP A 41 -18.55 -18.82 8.22
CA TRP A 41 -18.08 -18.91 6.84
C TRP A 41 -18.71 -20.14 6.19
N VAL A 42 -19.84 -19.95 5.51
CA VAL A 42 -20.45 -21.05 4.76
C VAL A 42 -19.77 -21.13 3.40
N ARG A 43 -19.15 -22.28 3.11
CA ARG A 43 -18.64 -22.60 1.78
C ARG A 43 -19.85 -22.77 0.84
N ASP A 44 -19.96 -21.87 -0.12
CA ASP A 44 -21.01 -21.80 -1.13
C ASP A 44 -20.43 -22.29 -2.47
N PRO A 45 -21.19 -22.97 -3.34
CA PRO A 45 -20.77 -23.25 -4.71
C PRO A 45 -20.21 -22.04 -5.47
N GLU A 46 -20.68 -20.82 -5.17
CA GLU A 46 -20.21 -19.57 -5.79
C GLU A 46 -19.06 -18.88 -5.02
N GLY A 47 -18.59 -19.45 -3.91
CA GLY A 47 -17.48 -18.90 -3.12
C GLY A 47 -17.66 -19.04 -1.61
N PHE A 48 -17.33 -17.98 -0.86
CA PHE A 48 -17.59 -17.93 0.59
C PHE A 48 -18.75 -16.98 0.86
N ARG A 49 -19.76 -17.45 1.58
CA ARG A 49 -20.84 -16.60 2.06
C ARG A 49 -20.46 -16.02 3.42
N VAL A 50 -20.15 -14.74 3.43
CA VAL A 50 -19.96 -13.94 4.65
C VAL A 50 -21.28 -13.29 5.08
N ARG A 51 -21.43 -13.03 6.38
CA ARG A 51 -22.55 -12.23 6.90
C ARG A 51 -22.60 -10.88 6.18
N ARG A 52 -23.82 -10.40 5.92
CA ARG A 52 -24.05 -9.13 5.20
C ARG A 52 -23.24 -7.96 5.77
N GLY A 53 -23.13 -7.87 7.09
CA GLY A 53 -22.36 -6.82 7.77
C GLY A 53 -20.87 -6.83 7.37
N LEU A 54 -20.20 -7.98 7.55
CA LEU A 54 -18.82 -8.16 7.12
C LEU A 54 -18.65 -7.95 5.60
N ARG A 55 -19.61 -8.38 4.79
CA ARG A 55 -19.59 -8.12 3.34
C ARG A 55 -19.58 -6.62 3.04
N ASN A 56 -20.44 -5.84 3.69
CA ASN A 56 -20.46 -4.39 3.52
C ASN A 56 -19.14 -3.77 3.94
N LEU A 57 -18.58 -4.21 5.08
CA LEU A 57 -17.28 -3.75 5.57
C LEU A 57 -16.19 -4.00 4.53
N PHE A 58 -16.04 -5.23 4.02
CA PHE A 58 -14.98 -5.58 3.08
C PHE A 58 -15.17 -4.94 1.71
N GLU A 59 -16.39 -4.90 1.17
CA GLU A 59 -16.64 -4.23 -0.11
C GLU A 59 -16.34 -2.73 -0.03
N VAL A 60 -16.65 -2.07 1.10
CA VAL A 60 -16.31 -0.65 1.29
C VAL A 60 -14.83 -0.45 1.58
N ALA A 61 -14.23 -1.27 2.46
CA ALA A 61 -12.83 -1.13 2.86
C ALA A 61 -11.87 -1.45 1.70
N TYR A 62 -12.15 -2.53 0.97
CA TYR A 62 -11.23 -3.17 0.03
C TYR A 62 -11.63 -3.03 -1.43
N GLY A 63 -12.85 -2.56 -1.73
CA GLY A 63 -13.30 -2.33 -3.09
C GLY A 63 -13.47 -3.62 -3.90
N TRP A 64 -13.91 -4.70 -3.24
CA TRP A 64 -14.02 -6.01 -3.89
C TRP A 64 -14.97 -6.02 -5.09
N HIS A 65 -14.48 -6.45 -6.26
CA HIS A 65 -15.31 -6.71 -7.43
C HIS A 65 -15.71 -8.19 -7.56
N TYR A 66 -14.89 -9.11 -7.05
CA TYR A 66 -15.14 -10.55 -7.00
C TYR A 66 -14.71 -11.15 -5.65
N PHE A 67 -15.26 -12.31 -5.31
CA PHE A 67 -15.14 -12.89 -3.96
C PHE A 67 -13.74 -13.41 -3.60
N ASN A 68 -12.86 -13.57 -4.59
CA ASN A 68 -11.52 -14.15 -4.46
C ASN A 68 -10.41 -13.17 -4.87
N GLU A 69 -10.68 -11.86 -4.83
CA GLU A 69 -9.63 -10.84 -4.97
C GLU A 69 -8.58 -10.99 -3.88
N MET A 70 -7.32 -11.14 -4.28
CA MET A 70 -6.16 -11.18 -3.38
C MET A 70 -5.65 -9.78 -3.07
N VAL A 71 -5.80 -8.84 -4.01
CA VAL A 71 -5.30 -7.48 -3.88
C VAL A 71 -6.48 -6.50 -3.75
N PRO A 72 -6.55 -5.70 -2.67
CA PRO A 72 -7.59 -4.70 -2.54
C PRO A 72 -7.51 -3.57 -3.59
N ASN A 73 -8.66 -3.11 -4.09
CA ASN A 73 -8.78 -2.07 -5.12
C ASN A 73 -8.92 -0.64 -4.55
N PHE A 74 -7.99 -0.20 -3.69
CA PHE A 74 -8.03 1.17 -3.16
C PHE A 74 -6.63 1.71 -2.83
N ALA A 75 -6.46 3.04 -2.89
CA ALA A 75 -5.32 3.72 -2.28
C ALA A 75 -5.73 4.34 -0.93
N GLY A 76 -4.84 4.28 0.06
CA GLY A 76 -4.90 5.15 1.23
C GLY A 76 -5.61 4.61 2.47
N ARG A 77 -6.01 3.35 2.50
CA ARG A 77 -6.55 2.70 3.70
C ARG A 77 -5.67 1.54 4.14
N GLN A 78 -5.60 1.27 5.44
CA GLN A 78 -4.91 0.06 5.89
C GLN A 78 -5.82 -1.16 5.76
N VAL A 79 -5.22 -2.35 5.81
CA VAL A 79 -5.97 -3.58 6.08
C VAL A 79 -6.65 -3.42 7.43
N VAL A 80 -7.97 -3.53 7.46
CA VAL A 80 -8.77 -3.35 8.68
C VAL A 80 -8.55 -4.58 9.57
N PRO A 81 -7.96 -4.42 10.76
CA PRO A 81 -7.85 -5.52 11.70
C PRO A 81 -9.25 -5.96 12.16
N VAL A 82 -9.48 -7.26 12.12
CA VAL A 82 -10.67 -7.91 12.66
C VAL A 82 -10.29 -8.53 13.99
N LEU A 83 -10.86 -8.00 15.07
CA LEU A 83 -10.62 -8.45 16.43
C LEU A 83 -11.61 -9.57 16.78
N PRO A 84 -11.17 -10.64 17.46
CA PRO A 84 -12.05 -11.72 17.89
C PRO A 84 -13.17 -11.22 18.81
N SER A 85 -14.34 -11.87 18.74
CA SER A 85 -15.48 -11.59 19.63
C SER A 85 -15.15 -11.80 21.11
N LEU A 86 -14.25 -12.73 21.40
CA LEU A 86 -13.81 -13.08 22.75
C LEU A 86 -12.70 -12.16 23.29
N ALA A 87 -12.15 -11.25 22.49
CA ALA A 87 -11.12 -10.33 22.97
C ALA A 87 -11.72 -9.39 24.03
N SER A 88 -11.14 -9.43 25.23
CA SER A 88 -11.55 -8.56 26.33
C SER A 88 -11.22 -7.10 25.98
N GLU A 89 -11.94 -6.16 26.60
CA GLU A 89 -11.72 -4.72 26.32
C GLU A 89 -10.29 -4.27 26.68
N GLU A 90 -9.69 -4.87 27.69
CA GLU A 90 -8.31 -4.60 28.13
C GLU A 90 -7.26 -5.10 27.12
N GLU A 91 -7.58 -6.11 26.30
CA GLU A 91 -6.69 -6.67 25.28
C GLU A 91 -6.81 -5.97 23.93
N VAL A 92 -7.89 -5.23 23.71
CA VAL A 92 -8.11 -4.49 22.46
C VAL A 92 -7.24 -3.24 22.47
N PRO A 93 -6.31 -3.09 21.50
CA PRO A 93 -5.57 -1.84 21.35
C PRO A 93 -6.54 -0.67 21.15
N GLU A 94 -6.15 0.51 21.62
CA GLU A 94 -6.93 1.71 21.35
C GLU A 94 -6.86 2.04 19.85
N PHE A 95 -8.03 2.06 19.21
CA PHE A 95 -8.21 2.53 17.83
C PHE A 95 -9.04 3.81 17.86
N PRO A 96 -8.73 4.82 17.02
CA PRO A 96 -9.56 6.00 16.87
C PRO A 96 -11.04 5.69 16.58
N LEU A 97 -11.29 4.60 15.86
CA LEU A 97 -12.63 4.07 15.63
C LEU A 97 -12.62 2.54 15.74
N LEU A 98 -13.41 2.02 16.68
CA LEU A 98 -13.72 0.60 16.77
C LEU A 98 -15.14 0.37 16.26
N LEU A 99 -15.27 -0.32 15.13
CA LEU A 99 -16.54 -0.71 14.54
C LEU A 99 -17.08 -1.97 15.21
N LEU A 100 -18.38 -1.97 15.47
CA LEU A 100 -19.15 -3.11 15.93
C LEU A 100 -20.04 -3.65 14.80
N PRO A 101 -20.64 -4.84 14.94
CA PRO A 101 -21.54 -5.40 13.93
C PRO A 101 -22.70 -4.46 13.53
N SER A 102 -23.20 -3.65 14.47
CA SER A 102 -24.24 -2.65 14.23
C SER A 102 -23.79 -1.50 13.32
N ASP A 103 -22.48 -1.23 13.23
CA ASP A 103 -21.95 -0.13 12.42
C ASP A 103 -21.73 -0.52 10.95
N VAL A 104 -21.88 -1.81 10.62
CA VAL A 104 -21.58 -2.36 9.29
C VAL A 104 -22.84 -2.91 8.61
N GLU A 105 -24.03 -2.67 9.13
CA GLU A 105 -25.30 -3.18 8.59
C GLU A 105 -25.61 -2.68 7.16
N SER A 106 -25.06 -1.51 6.79
CA SER A 106 -25.14 -0.92 5.45
C SER A 106 -23.79 -0.40 4.97
N LYS A 107 -23.59 -0.32 3.64
CA LYS A 107 -22.36 0.25 3.06
C LYS A 107 -22.24 1.73 3.37
N GLU A 108 -23.35 2.44 3.45
CA GLU A 108 -23.43 3.87 3.72
C GLU A 108 -22.86 4.18 5.11
N GLN A 109 -23.29 3.43 6.14
CA GLN A 109 -22.72 3.54 7.50
C GLN A 109 -21.21 3.30 7.50
N VAL A 110 -20.73 2.27 6.79
CA VAL A 110 -19.28 2.00 6.71
C VAL A 110 -18.54 3.14 6.02
N ARG A 111 -19.08 3.70 4.92
CA ARG A 111 -18.45 4.84 4.24
C ARG A 111 -18.37 6.06 5.15
N ASP A 112 -19.42 6.35 5.91
CA ASP A 112 -19.45 7.48 6.85
C ASP A 112 -18.50 7.27 8.03
N ALA A 113 -18.42 6.06 8.56
CA ALA A 113 -17.43 5.67 9.55
C ALA A 113 -15.99 5.89 9.05
N PHE A 114 -15.66 5.38 7.85
CA PHE A 114 -14.34 5.54 7.27
C PHE A 114 -14.03 7.00 6.97
N LYS A 115 -15.00 7.76 6.44
CA LYS A 115 -14.84 9.19 6.19
C LYS A 115 -14.42 9.91 7.47
N ARG A 116 -15.10 9.67 8.59
CA ARG A 116 -14.76 10.25 9.90
C ARG A 116 -13.38 9.82 10.39
N ALA A 117 -13.07 8.52 10.32
CA ALA A 117 -11.82 7.99 10.84
C ALA A 117 -10.57 8.47 10.08
N TYR A 118 -10.72 8.75 8.78
CA TYR A 118 -9.65 9.24 7.91
C TYR A 118 -9.71 10.76 7.66
N GLU A 119 -10.65 11.48 8.27
CA GLU A 119 -10.76 12.94 8.12
C GLU A 119 -9.49 13.62 8.63
N GLY A 120 -8.95 14.56 7.83
CA GLY A 120 -7.72 15.29 8.15
C GLY A 120 -6.43 14.46 8.08
N ARG A 121 -6.49 13.17 7.72
CA ARG A 121 -5.30 12.33 7.52
C ARG A 121 -4.78 12.47 6.09
N GLU A 122 -3.47 12.64 5.95
CA GLU A 122 -2.83 12.44 4.65
C GLU A 122 -2.80 10.95 4.34
N VAL A 123 -3.44 10.58 3.23
CA VAL A 123 -3.49 9.20 2.76
C VAL A 123 -3.05 9.13 1.31
N PRO A 124 -2.41 8.02 0.89
CA PRO A 124 -2.18 7.75 -0.52
C PRO A 124 -3.44 7.94 -1.37
N LYS A 125 -3.29 8.59 -2.52
CA LYS A 125 -4.38 8.81 -3.49
C LYS A 125 -4.22 7.86 -4.66
N GLY A 126 -5.30 7.56 -5.38
CA GLY A 126 -5.25 6.86 -6.65
C GLY A 126 -6.09 5.59 -6.71
N SER A 127 -5.88 4.81 -7.76
CA SER A 127 -6.61 3.58 -8.07
C SER A 127 -5.78 2.31 -7.86
N ALA A 128 -4.49 2.43 -7.58
CA ALA A 128 -3.65 1.29 -7.21
C ALA A 128 -3.84 0.95 -5.74
N PHE A 129 -3.61 -0.31 -5.38
CA PHE A 129 -3.40 -0.64 -3.98
C PHE A 129 -2.18 0.14 -3.49
N CYS A 130 -2.34 0.97 -2.47
CA CYS A 130 -1.23 1.73 -1.90
C CYS A 130 -1.45 2.03 -0.43
N VAL A 131 -0.49 1.64 0.41
CA VAL A 131 -0.50 1.86 1.85
C VAL A 131 0.84 2.41 2.33
N GLU A 132 0.78 3.29 3.34
CA GLU A 132 1.96 3.80 4.03
C GLU A 132 1.92 3.41 5.51
N VAL A 133 2.96 2.71 5.99
CA VAL A 133 3.08 2.29 7.40
C VAL A 133 4.48 2.61 7.93
N GLY A 134 4.57 3.54 8.89
CA GLY A 134 5.86 3.94 9.47
C GLY A 134 6.87 4.40 8.41
N GLY A 135 6.43 5.24 7.47
CA GLY A 135 7.26 5.73 6.36
C GLY A 135 7.65 4.68 5.30
N ARG A 136 7.07 3.48 5.37
CA ARG A 136 7.22 2.42 4.35
C ARG A 136 6.04 2.44 3.41
N ILE A 137 6.32 2.31 2.12
CA ILE A 137 5.34 2.40 1.04
C ILE A 137 5.22 1.01 0.44
N PHE A 138 3.98 0.54 0.29
CA PHE A 138 3.66 -0.70 -0.42
C PHE A 138 2.59 -0.38 -1.45
N ALA A 139 2.89 -0.63 -2.72
CA ALA A 139 1.96 -0.36 -3.80
C ALA A 139 1.97 -1.48 -4.83
N CYS A 140 0.80 -1.81 -5.37
CA CYS A 140 0.67 -2.72 -6.50
C CYS A 140 -0.56 -2.41 -7.33
N ASN A 141 -0.53 -2.84 -8.60
CA ASN A 141 -1.74 -2.81 -9.41
C ASN A 141 -2.71 -3.89 -8.90
N PRO A 142 -3.97 -3.54 -8.56
CA PRO A 142 -4.90 -4.48 -7.96
C PRO A 142 -5.69 -5.30 -8.99
N TRP A 143 -5.60 -4.95 -10.28
CA TRP A 143 -6.24 -5.73 -11.34
C TRP A 143 -5.44 -7.00 -11.61
N GLU A 144 -6.01 -8.15 -11.21
CA GLU A 144 -5.35 -9.44 -11.35
C GLU A 144 -5.51 -10.04 -12.76
N ASN A 145 -6.65 -9.81 -13.42
CA ASN A 145 -7.01 -10.44 -14.70
C ASN A 145 -7.55 -9.45 -15.75
N TRP A 146 -7.49 -8.15 -15.48
CA TRP A 146 -7.98 -7.09 -16.35
C TRP A 146 -6.81 -6.20 -16.75
N ASP A 147 -6.55 -6.04 -18.05
CA ASP A 147 -5.44 -5.23 -18.55
C ASP A 147 -5.69 -3.73 -18.38
N LYS A 148 -5.62 -3.26 -17.13
CA LYS A 148 -5.92 -1.89 -16.75
C LYS A 148 -4.78 -1.35 -15.87
N PRO A 149 -4.10 -0.26 -16.29
CA PRO A 149 -3.11 0.38 -15.44
C PRO A 149 -3.80 1.03 -14.23
N SER A 150 -3.06 1.15 -13.14
CA SER A 150 -3.49 1.86 -11.94
C SER A 150 -2.41 2.79 -11.47
N TRP A 151 -2.76 3.80 -10.68
CA TRP A 151 -1.78 4.75 -10.17
C TRP A 151 -1.98 5.01 -8.68
N CYS A 152 -0.90 5.41 -8.00
CA CYS A 152 -1.00 5.99 -6.68
C CYS A 152 -0.08 7.19 -6.52
N GLU A 153 -0.39 8.03 -5.54
CA GLU A 153 0.41 9.19 -5.16
C GLU A 153 0.50 9.28 -3.64
N VAL A 154 1.71 9.39 -3.13
CA VAL A 154 2.04 9.40 -1.70
C VAL A 154 2.75 10.72 -1.37
N SER A 155 2.31 11.38 -0.30
CA SER A 155 3.01 12.53 0.30
C SER A 155 4.23 12.00 1.06
N LEU A 156 5.43 12.48 0.75
CA LEU A 156 6.65 11.96 1.37
C LEU A 156 7.17 12.84 2.51
N GLY A 157 6.69 14.09 2.59
CA GLY A 157 7.22 15.12 3.49
C GLY A 157 8.70 15.47 3.23
N GLU A 158 9.18 16.53 3.86
CA GLU A 158 10.49 17.12 3.57
C GLU A 158 11.65 16.14 3.75
N PRO A 159 12.70 16.22 2.91
CA PRO A 159 12.91 17.16 1.80
C PRO A 159 12.22 16.76 0.49
N PHE A 160 11.59 15.58 0.47
CA PHE A 160 10.74 15.15 -0.62
C PHE A 160 9.38 15.87 -0.54
N VAL A 161 8.61 15.80 -1.61
CA VAL A 161 7.25 16.32 -1.67
C VAL A 161 6.31 15.16 -1.91
N SER A 162 6.47 14.46 -3.04
CA SER A 162 5.59 13.36 -3.40
C SER A 162 6.29 12.27 -4.21
N LEU A 163 5.71 11.09 -4.17
CA LEU A 163 5.98 9.98 -5.08
C LEU A 163 4.68 9.62 -5.79
N ARG A 164 4.69 9.68 -7.12
CA ARG A 164 3.63 9.15 -7.97
C ARG A 164 4.11 7.92 -8.71
N LEU A 165 3.31 6.87 -8.70
CA LEU A 165 3.55 5.60 -9.40
C LEU A 165 2.39 5.31 -10.34
N GLU A 166 2.69 4.98 -11.60
CA GLU A 166 1.75 4.39 -12.55
C GLU A 166 2.18 2.94 -12.79
N LEU A 167 1.39 2.02 -12.26
CA LEU A 167 1.67 0.60 -12.16
C LEU A 167 0.84 -0.14 -13.22
N PRO A 168 1.46 -0.76 -14.25
CA PRO A 168 0.76 -1.70 -15.12
C PRO A 168 0.34 -2.96 -14.34
N VAL A 169 -0.50 -3.79 -14.96
CA VAL A 169 -0.94 -5.06 -14.37
C VAL A 169 0.25 -5.93 -13.98
N HIS A 170 0.13 -6.62 -12.85
CA HIS A 170 1.18 -7.47 -12.28
C HIS A 170 2.50 -6.73 -12.00
N SER A 171 2.41 -5.46 -11.59
CA SER A 171 3.55 -4.69 -11.10
C SER A 171 3.32 -4.17 -9.68
N TRP A 172 4.43 -3.96 -8.98
CA TRP A 172 4.44 -3.52 -7.59
C TRP A 172 5.70 -2.71 -7.27
N ALA A 173 5.60 -1.93 -6.21
CA ALA A 173 6.69 -1.17 -5.61
C ALA A 173 6.63 -1.32 -4.09
N VAL A 174 7.78 -1.58 -3.47
CA VAL A 174 7.94 -1.52 -2.01
C VAL A 174 9.10 -0.62 -1.66
N GLY A 175 9.05 0.08 -0.54
CA GLY A 175 10.16 0.93 -0.16
C GLY A 175 9.93 1.68 1.13
N LYS A 176 10.83 2.61 1.41
CA LYS A 176 10.72 3.49 2.57
C LYS A 176 11.46 4.80 2.36
N LYS A 177 11.04 5.79 3.13
CA LYS A 177 11.86 6.97 3.41
C LYS A 177 12.74 6.69 4.64
N GLU A 178 14.04 6.88 4.51
CA GLU A 178 15.04 6.71 5.57
C GLU A 178 15.87 7.98 5.69
N GLY A 179 15.50 8.83 6.65
CA GLY A 179 16.05 10.18 6.75
C GLY A 179 15.81 10.96 5.45
N GLU A 180 16.90 11.41 4.83
CA GLU A 180 16.87 12.13 3.55
C GLU A 180 16.93 11.20 2.33
N LYS A 181 16.80 9.88 2.49
CA LYS A 181 16.85 8.94 1.36
C LYS A 181 15.46 8.37 1.11
N LEU A 182 15.08 8.27 -0.15
CA LEU A 182 13.97 7.44 -0.58
C LEU A 182 14.53 6.18 -1.24
N LEU A 183 14.15 5.01 -0.72
CA LEU A 183 14.51 3.70 -1.23
C LEU A 183 13.25 3.06 -1.79
N LEU A 184 13.26 2.65 -3.06
CA LEU A 184 12.17 1.91 -3.69
C LEU A 184 12.73 0.70 -4.41
N HIS A 185 12.01 -0.40 -4.35
CA HIS A 185 12.26 -1.62 -5.09
C HIS A 185 11.02 -1.92 -5.92
N LEU A 186 11.19 -2.00 -7.23
CA LEU A 186 10.11 -2.16 -8.20
C LEU A 186 10.29 -3.47 -8.95
N SER A 187 9.17 -4.10 -9.28
CA SER A 187 9.15 -5.25 -10.19
C SER A 187 7.81 -5.30 -10.92
N GLY A 188 7.81 -5.90 -12.10
CA GLY A 188 6.60 -6.17 -12.86
C GLY A 188 6.81 -7.24 -13.93
N ARG A 189 5.79 -7.43 -14.76
CA ARG A 189 5.88 -8.31 -15.94
C ARG A 189 6.76 -7.72 -17.03
N GLU A 190 7.58 -8.57 -17.65
CA GLU A 190 8.66 -8.18 -18.58
C GLU A 190 8.20 -7.27 -19.74
N GLU A 191 7.00 -7.49 -20.26
CA GLU A 191 6.43 -6.72 -21.37
C GLU A 191 5.85 -5.37 -20.96
N ARG A 192 5.89 -5.03 -19.67
CA ARG A 192 5.24 -3.85 -19.10
C ARG A 192 6.26 -2.79 -18.68
N ARG A 193 5.75 -1.57 -18.52
CA ARG A 193 6.54 -0.41 -18.06
C ARG A 193 5.86 0.28 -16.90
N THR A 194 6.60 0.54 -15.83
CA THR A 194 6.15 1.38 -14.72
C THR A 194 6.65 2.80 -14.94
N ARG A 195 5.77 3.79 -14.80
CA ARG A 195 6.18 5.19 -14.73
C ARG A 195 6.18 5.65 -13.29
N LEU A 196 7.15 6.48 -12.94
CA LEU A 196 7.17 7.10 -11.63
C LEU A 196 7.70 8.52 -11.71
N ARG A 197 7.19 9.36 -10.81
CA ARG A 197 7.57 10.76 -10.66
C ARG A 197 7.87 11.01 -9.20
N ILE A 198 9.11 11.42 -8.92
CA ILE A 198 9.54 11.84 -7.58
C ILE A 198 9.67 13.35 -7.62
N GLU A 199 9.11 14.04 -6.62
CA GLU A 199 9.22 15.48 -6.44
C GLU A 199 9.88 15.79 -5.10
N ALA A 200 10.74 16.81 -5.07
CA ALA A 200 11.47 17.27 -3.90
C ALA A 200 11.60 18.80 -3.88
N GLN A 201 11.74 19.38 -2.69
CA GLN A 201 11.89 20.83 -2.51
C GLN A 201 13.23 21.34 -3.02
N VAL A 202 14.25 20.49 -2.99
CA VAL A 202 15.61 20.78 -3.46
C VAL A 202 15.99 19.79 -4.58
N PRO A 203 16.96 20.12 -5.45
CA PRO A 203 17.43 19.17 -6.44
C PRO A 203 17.88 17.87 -5.78
N MET A 204 17.46 16.74 -6.33
CA MET A 204 17.85 15.41 -5.89
C MET A 204 18.61 14.67 -6.98
N ARG A 205 19.40 13.70 -6.56
CA ARG A 205 20.05 12.69 -7.38
C ARG A 205 19.26 11.39 -7.24
N VAL A 206 18.79 10.84 -8.34
CA VAL A 206 18.05 9.59 -8.39
C VAL A 206 18.86 8.57 -9.14
N LYS A 207 19.25 7.50 -8.44
CA LYS A 207 20.00 6.39 -8.98
C LYS A 207 19.09 5.18 -9.15
N VAL A 208 19.04 4.64 -10.36
CA VAL A 208 18.33 3.40 -10.69
C VAL A 208 19.36 2.31 -10.87
N ARG A 209 19.21 1.18 -10.18
CA ARG A 209 20.03 -0.02 -10.33
C ARG A 209 19.18 -1.17 -10.81
N TYR A 210 19.44 -1.65 -12.01
CA TYR A 210 18.75 -2.79 -12.58
C TYR A 210 19.34 -4.11 -12.10
N ARG A 211 18.55 -5.18 -12.20
CA ARG A 211 18.96 -6.56 -11.86
C ARG A 211 20.28 -6.98 -12.52
N ASP A 212 20.51 -6.59 -13.77
CA ASP A 212 21.70 -6.96 -14.54
C ASP A 212 22.95 -6.16 -14.15
N GLY A 213 22.86 -5.27 -13.16
CA GLY A 213 23.95 -4.45 -12.67
C GLY A 213 24.11 -3.13 -13.40
N ARG A 214 23.32 -2.86 -14.45
CA ARG A 214 23.30 -1.52 -15.05
C ARG A 214 22.79 -0.50 -14.06
N GLU A 215 23.36 0.70 -14.15
CA GLU A 215 22.96 1.83 -13.34
C GLU A 215 22.67 3.03 -14.24
N GLU A 216 21.60 3.74 -13.90
CA GLU A 216 21.25 5.01 -14.52
C GLU A 216 21.10 6.06 -13.44
N GLU A 217 21.35 7.31 -13.82
CA GLU A 217 21.23 8.43 -12.93
C GLU A 217 20.49 9.59 -13.59
N ARG A 218 19.69 10.28 -12.80
CA ARG A 218 18.97 11.49 -13.16
C ARG A 218 19.07 12.48 -12.01
N GLU A 219 19.01 13.76 -12.36
CA GLU A 219 19.01 14.84 -11.37
C GLU A 219 17.93 15.86 -11.69
N GLY A 220 17.37 16.46 -10.65
CA GLY A 220 16.34 17.48 -10.79
C GLY A 220 15.54 17.64 -9.50
N ARG A 221 14.71 18.67 -9.41
CA ARG A 221 13.70 18.78 -8.33
C ARG A 221 12.51 17.87 -8.58
N VAL A 222 12.23 17.59 -9.85
CA VAL A 222 11.26 16.60 -10.31
C VAL A 222 12.04 15.63 -11.19
N VAL A 223 11.93 14.34 -10.89
CA VAL A 223 12.55 13.27 -11.69
C VAL A 223 11.46 12.30 -12.11
N GLU A 224 11.31 12.15 -13.42
CA GLU A 224 10.41 11.20 -14.04
C GLU A 224 11.22 10.03 -14.62
N LEU A 225 10.79 8.81 -14.35
CA LEU A 225 11.40 7.59 -14.85
C LEU A 225 10.34 6.70 -15.49
N GLU A 226 10.69 6.11 -16.64
CA GLU A 226 9.95 5.00 -17.24
C GLU A 226 10.84 3.74 -17.12
N ILE A 227 10.41 2.79 -16.30
CA ILE A 227 11.13 1.57 -15.99
C ILE A 227 10.58 0.42 -16.84
N GLU A 228 11.41 -0.11 -17.72
CA GLU A 228 11.09 -1.34 -18.45
C GLU A 228 11.39 -2.58 -17.59
N HIS A 229 10.38 -3.42 -17.37
CA HIS A 229 10.52 -4.63 -16.53
C HIS A 229 11.15 -5.80 -17.27
N LYS A 230 11.53 -5.65 -18.54
CA LYS A 230 12.25 -6.68 -19.33
C LYS A 230 13.53 -7.17 -18.64
N LEU A 231 14.10 -6.33 -17.78
CA LEU A 231 15.30 -6.63 -17.01
C LEU A 231 14.99 -7.24 -15.64
N GLY A 232 13.72 -7.49 -15.33
CA GLY A 232 13.24 -7.89 -14.02
C GLY A 232 13.04 -6.68 -13.10
N TRP A 233 13.53 -6.81 -11.86
CA TRP A 233 13.40 -5.78 -10.83
C TRP A 233 14.46 -4.68 -10.96
N CYS A 234 14.19 -3.54 -10.34
CA CYS A 234 15.18 -2.49 -10.12
C CYS A 234 15.06 -1.87 -8.72
N ASP A 235 16.17 -1.37 -8.20
CA ASP A 235 16.19 -0.50 -7.03
C ASP A 235 16.32 0.96 -7.48
N ILE A 236 15.59 1.84 -6.81
CA ILE A 236 15.66 3.28 -6.99
C ILE A 236 16.06 3.91 -5.66
N ILE A 237 17.09 4.73 -5.70
CA ILE A 237 17.60 5.45 -4.54
C ILE A 237 17.61 6.94 -4.89
N ALA A 238 16.72 7.71 -4.29
CA ALA A 238 16.71 9.16 -4.42
C ALA A 238 17.32 9.81 -3.18
N LYS A 239 18.17 10.82 -3.40
CA LYS A 239 18.80 11.62 -2.35
C LYS A 239 18.80 13.10 -2.74
N PRO A 240 18.30 14.01 -1.90
CA PRO A 240 18.52 15.45 -2.02
C PRO A 240 20.01 15.75 -2.15
N ARG A 241 20.35 16.79 -2.92
CA ARG A 241 21.67 17.39 -2.84
C ARG A 241 21.74 18.20 -1.54
N GLU A 242 22.87 18.09 -0.84
CA GLU A 242 23.19 19.00 0.26
C GLU A 242 23.01 20.44 -0.24
N ARG A 243 22.32 21.27 0.54
CA ARG A 243 22.31 22.71 0.27
C ARG A 243 23.77 23.15 0.30
N ALA A 244 24.26 23.72 -0.80
CA ALA A 244 25.51 24.47 -0.75
C ALA A 244 25.29 25.57 0.29
N MET A 245 25.94 25.43 1.44
CA MET A 245 25.95 26.43 2.51
C MET A 245 26.70 27.68 2.05
#